data_AF-V5GY53-F1
#
_entry.id   AF-V5GY53-F1
#
_cell.length_a   1.000
_cell.length_b   1.000
_cell.length_c   1.000
_cell.angle_alpha   90.00
_cell.angle_beta   90.00
_cell.angle_gamma   90.00
#
_symmetry.space_group_name_H-M   'P 1'
#
loop_
_entity.id
_entity.type
_entity.pdbx_description
1 polymer ?
#
loop_
_entity_poly.entity_id
_entity_poly.type
_entity_poly.pdbx_seq_one_letter_code
_entity_poly.pdbx_strand_id
1 'polypeptide(L)'
;PKTKNFWRASVQVRQKAENKKTFYYLEQLILKHKAHENTLGIKPIHGGLDFFYTTEGNARKMVDFLSAVLPCKYQHSKKLISHDIHSNVYNYKFTYSVEIVPISKDSVVCLPKKLTQQLG
;
A
#
# COMPACT_ATOMS: atom_id res chain seq x y z
N PRO A 1 11.20 27.63 -10.89
CA PRO A 1 10.84 26.36 -11.56
C PRO A 1 10.97 25.14 -10.63
N LYS A 2 9.85 24.65 -10.07
CA LYS A 2 9.62 23.24 -9.64
C LYS A 2 8.26 23.13 -8.94
N THR A 3 7.18 23.14 -9.72
CA THR A 3 5.88 22.61 -9.30
C THR A 3 6.01 21.09 -9.17
N LYS A 4 6.45 20.61 -8.00
CA LYS A 4 6.75 19.18 -7.71
C LYS A 4 5.68 18.47 -6.85
N ASN A 5 4.42 18.92 -6.91
CA ASN A 5 3.32 18.35 -6.11
C ASN A 5 2.18 17.82 -6.98
N PHE A 6 2.47 16.85 -7.86
CA PHE A 6 1.45 16.24 -8.72
C PHE A 6 0.52 15.27 -7.97
N TRP A 7 0.96 14.68 -6.85
CA TRP A 7 0.17 13.72 -6.07
C TRP A 7 0.01 14.16 -4.61
N ARG A 8 -1.17 13.87 -4.04
CA ARG A 8 -1.52 14.20 -2.64
C ARG A 8 -1.46 12.99 -1.73
N ALA A 9 -1.65 11.79 -2.25
CA ALA A 9 -1.54 10.56 -1.48
C ALA A 9 -0.71 9.50 -2.22
N SER A 10 -0.01 8.66 -1.46
CA SER A 10 0.67 7.47 -1.99
C SER A 10 0.38 6.23 -1.16
N VAL A 11 0.32 5.08 -1.83
CA VAL A 11 0.25 3.75 -1.21
C VAL A 11 1.49 2.98 -1.62
N GLN A 12 2.33 2.66 -0.64
CA GLN A 12 3.61 1.98 -0.82
C GLN A 12 3.46 0.54 -0.38
N VAL A 13 3.31 -0.37 -1.35
CA VAL A 13 3.10 -1.79 -1.10
C VAL A 13 4.45 -2.49 -1.13
N ARG A 14 4.78 -3.23 -0.07
CA ARG A 14 6.04 -3.97 0.05
C ARG A 14 5.80 -5.40 0.54
N GLN A 15 6.61 -6.32 0.05
CA GLN A 15 6.71 -7.68 0.57
C GLN A 15 8.18 -8.04 0.80
N LYS A 16 8.55 -8.37 2.04
CA LYS A 16 9.91 -8.79 2.39
C LYS A 16 10.09 -10.29 2.16
N ALA A 17 10.02 -10.71 0.91
CA ALA A 17 10.18 -12.11 0.53
C ALA A 17 11.06 -12.22 -0.73
N GLU A 18 11.86 -13.28 -0.81
CA GLU A 18 12.61 -13.61 -2.03
C GLU A 18 11.66 -14.04 -3.16
N ASN A 19 10.64 -14.81 -2.80
CA ASN A 19 9.61 -15.27 -3.71
C ASN A 19 8.56 -14.18 -3.96
N LYS A 20 8.31 -13.87 -5.25
CA LYS A 20 7.34 -12.87 -5.70
C LYS A 20 5.96 -13.42 -6.08
N LYS A 21 5.67 -14.71 -5.84
CA LYS A 21 4.39 -15.36 -6.19
C LYS A 21 3.17 -14.57 -5.71
N THR A 22 3.15 -14.16 -4.43
CA THR A 22 2.05 -13.35 -3.88
C THR A 22 1.91 -12.01 -4.59
N PHE A 23 3.04 -11.40 -4.96
CA PHE A 23 3.05 -10.11 -5.65
C PHE A 23 2.53 -10.21 -7.09
N TYR A 24 2.92 -11.24 -7.84
CA TYR A 24 2.35 -11.50 -9.17
C TYR A 24 0.85 -11.79 -9.11
N TYR A 25 0.41 -12.55 -8.10
CA TYR A 25 -1.02 -12.78 -7.86
C TYR A 25 -1.77 -11.48 -7.56
N LEU A 26 -1.18 -10.60 -6.74
CA LEU A 26 -1.73 -9.29 -6.44
C LEU A 26 -1.91 -8.42 -7.70
N GLU A 27 -0.90 -8.38 -8.58
CA GLU A 27 -0.99 -7.62 -9.83
C GLU A 27 -2.16 -8.10 -10.70
N GLN A 28 -2.36 -9.42 -10.80
CA GLN A 28 -3.51 -9.98 -11.53
C GLN A 28 -4.84 -9.59 -10.89
N LEU A 29 -4.94 -9.59 -9.56
CA LEU A 29 -6.15 -9.14 -8.86
C LEU A 29 -6.43 -7.65 -9.09
N ILE A 30 -5.40 -6.81 -9.03
CA ILE A 30 -5.53 -5.37 -9.29
C ILE A 30 -6.04 -5.10 -10.71
N LEU A 31 -5.57 -5.86 -11.70
CA LEU A 31 -6.05 -5.77 -13.08
C LEU A 31 -7.49 -6.27 -13.20
N LYS A 32 -7.78 -7.45 -12.64
CA LYS A 32 -9.12 -8.09 -12.69
C LYS A 32 -10.22 -7.22 -12.09
N HIS A 33 -9.93 -6.59 -10.94
CA HIS A 33 -10.88 -5.73 -10.23
C HIS A 33 -10.75 -4.25 -10.58
N LYS A 34 -9.84 -3.91 -11.51
CA LYS A 34 -9.54 -2.53 -11.94
C LYS A 34 -9.25 -1.57 -10.78
N ALA A 35 -8.64 -2.08 -9.70
CA ALA A 35 -8.37 -1.32 -8.47
C ALA A 35 -7.40 -0.13 -8.68
N HIS A 36 -6.68 -0.11 -9.80
CA HIS A 36 -5.70 0.91 -10.16
C HIS A 36 -6.26 2.06 -11.02
N GLU A 37 -7.55 2.05 -11.39
CA GLU A 37 -8.14 3.04 -12.31
C GLU A 37 -7.93 4.50 -11.89
N ASN A 38 -7.93 4.77 -10.58
CA ASN A 38 -7.80 6.13 -10.06
C ASN A 38 -6.35 6.54 -9.77
N THR A 39 -5.37 5.75 -10.20
CA THR A 39 -3.96 6.03 -9.98
C THR A 39 -3.46 7.08 -10.98
N LEU A 40 -2.66 8.02 -10.51
CA LEU A 40 -1.88 8.93 -11.36
C LEU A 40 -0.70 8.23 -12.03
N GLY A 41 -0.24 7.16 -11.40
CA GLY A 41 0.90 6.39 -11.85
C GLY A 41 1.28 5.34 -10.82
N ILE A 42 1.99 4.34 -11.31
CA ILE A 42 2.52 3.22 -10.53
C ILE A 42 4.01 3.19 -10.76
N LYS A 43 4.80 3.15 -9.69
CA LYS A 43 6.26 3.07 -9.76
C LYS A 43 6.76 1.76 -9.16
N PRO A 44 7.49 0.92 -9.93
CA PRO A 44 8.19 -0.22 -9.37
C PRO A 44 9.36 0.24 -8.50
N ILE A 45 9.46 -0.34 -7.32
CA ILE A 45 10.54 -0.11 -6.35
C ILE A 45 11.03 -1.48 -5.88
N HIS A 46 12.25 -1.53 -5.35
CA HIS A 46 12.76 -2.74 -4.73
C HIS A 46 11.79 -3.28 -3.67
N GLY A 47 11.34 -4.53 -3.85
CA GLY A 47 10.41 -5.21 -2.95
C GLY A 47 8.94 -4.80 -3.08
N GLY A 48 8.54 -4.03 -4.12
CA GLY A 48 7.11 -3.80 -4.41
C GLY A 48 6.78 -2.62 -5.32
N LEU A 49 5.65 -1.96 -5.07
CA LEU A 49 5.07 -0.91 -5.92
C LEU A 49 4.65 0.31 -5.10
N ASP A 50 4.81 1.50 -5.68
CA ASP A 50 4.22 2.74 -5.17
C ASP A 50 3.11 3.21 -6.11
N PHE A 51 1.90 3.36 -5.57
CA PHE A 51 0.73 3.91 -6.26
C PHE A 51 0.53 5.36 -5.84
N PHE A 52 0.31 6.26 -6.79
CA PHE A 52 0.12 7.69 -6.52
C PHE A 52 -1.31 8.13 -6.84
N TYR A 53 -1.86 9.00 -6.01
CA TYR A 53 -3.26 9.44 -6.10
C TYR A 53 -3.42 10.96 -5.93
N THR A 54 -4.45 11.51 -6.56
CA THR A 54 -4.87 12.91 -6.42
C THR A 54 -5.56 13.18 -5.09
N THR A 55 -6.26 12.21 -4.52
CA THR A 55 -7.03 12.34 -3.27
C THR A 55 -6.69 11.23 -2.29
N GLU A 56 -6.80 11.52 -0.99
CA GLU A 56 -6.63 10.50 0.06
C GLU A 56 -7.69 9.40 -0.05
N GLY A 57 -8.93 9.76 -0.41
CA GLY A 57 -10.03 8.79 -0.53
C GLY A 57 -9.74 7.66 -1.53
N ASN A 58 -9.14 7.98 -2.68
CA ASN A 58 -8.76 6.95 -3.66
C ASN A 58 -7.61 6.07 -3.16
N ALA A 59 -6.64 6.64 -2.45
CA ALA A 59 -5.58 5.87 -1.80
C ALA A 59 -6.14 4.92 -0.73
N ARG A 60 -7.10 5.38 0.07
CA ARG A 60 -7.75 4.55 1.10
C ARG A 60 -8.49 3.37 0.50
N LYS A 61 -9.24 3.57 -0.59
CA LYS A 61 -9.89 2.46 -1.32
C LYS A 61 -8.90 1.38 -1.78
N MET A 62 -7.70 1.77 -2.21
CA MET A 62 -6.65 0.81 -2.55
C MET A 62 -6.15 0.04 -1.32
N VAL A 63 -5.96 0.71 -0.17
CA VAL A 63 -5.57 0.05 1.08
C VAL A 63 -6.66 -0.93 1.55
N ASP A 64 -7.92 -0.55 1.44
CA ASP A 64 -9.07 -1.40 1.79
C ASP A 64 -9.14 -2.62 0.87
N PHE A 65 -8.96 -2.43 -0.44
CA PHE A 65 -8.87 -3.52 -1.41
C PHE A 65 -7.74 -4.49 -1.05
N LEU A 66 -6.53 -3.98 -0.78
CA LEU A 66 -5.37 -4.81 -0.42
C LEU A 66 -5.63 -5.63 0.85
N SER A 67 -6.20 -4.99 1.88
CA SER A 67 -6.53 -5.63 3.16
C SER A 67 -7.63 -6.70 3.02
N ALA A 68 -8.52 -6.54 2.03
CA ALA A 68 -9.59 -7.50 1.76
C ALA A 68 -9.10 -8.75 1.00
N VAL A 69 -8.08 -8.60 0.14
CA VAL A 69 -7.61 -9.70 -0.73
C VAL A 69 -6.34 -10.39 -0.25
N LEU A 70 -5.57 -9.76 0.64
CA LEU A 70 -4.32 -10.29 1.17
C LEU A 70 -4.12 -9.96 2.66
N PRO A 71 -3.44 -10.84 3.42
CA PRO A 71 -2.98 -10.51 4.76
C PRO A 71 -1.85 -9.49 4.69
N CYS A 72 -2.14 -8.28 5.15
CA CYS A 72 -1.16 -7.19 5.26
C CYS A 72 -1.42 -6.35 6.50
N LYS A 73 -0.39 -5.62 6.92
CA LYS A 73 -0.51 -4.52 7.88
C LYS A 73 -0.20 -3.22 7.17
N TYR A 74 -0.77 -2.11 7.62
CA TYR A 74 -0.41 -0.81 7.08
C TYR A 74 -0.19 0.23 8.18
N GLN A 75 0.60 1.25 7.86
CA GLN A 75 0.79 2.46 8.65
C GLN A 75 0.40 3.67 7.82
N HIS A 76 -0.25 4.65 8.45
CA HIS A 76 -0.67 5.89 7.81
C HIS A 76 0.09 7.06 8.42
N SER A 77 0.61 7.95 7.57
CA SER A 77 1.23 9.20 7.98
C SER A 77 0.75 10.35 7.09
N LYS A 78 0.68 11.55 7.67
CA LYS A 78 0.38 12.78 6.94
C LYS A 78 1.45 13.83 7.23
N LYS A 79 1.85 14.56 6.19
CA LYS A 79 2.80 15.68 6.27
C LYS A 79 2.10 16.96 5.86
N LEU A 80 2.13 17.99 6.71
CA LEU A 80 1.65 19.32 6.34
C LEU A 80 2.61 19.92 5.29
N ILE A 81 2.07 20.32 4.15
CA ILE A 81 2.81 20.95 3.05
C ILE A 81 2.66 22.47 3.11
N SER A 82 1.43 22.94 3.30
CA SER A 82 1.14 24.37 3.46
C SER A 82 -0.14 24.57 4.24
N HIS A 83 -0.28 25.77 4.81
CA HIS A 83 -1.46 26.24 5.49
C HIS A 83 -1.76 27.65 5.01
N ASP A 84 -2.95 27.88 4.49
CA ASP A 84 -3.42 29.23 4.15
C ASP A 84 -4.20 29.79 5.33
N ILE A 85 -3.60 30.78 5.99
CA ILE A 85 -4.14 31.42 7.20
C ILE A 85 -5.42 32.22 6.94
N HIS A 86 -5.67 32.66 5.72
CA HIS A 86 -6.85 33.46 5.38
C HIS A 86 -8.08 32.60 5.11
N SER A 87 -7.86 31.41 4.55
CA SER A 87 -8.93 30.44 4.26
C SER A 87 -9.02 29.30 5.28
N ASN A 88 -8.10 29.23 6.25
CA ASN A 88 -7.95 28.15 7.23
C ASN A 88 -7.85 26.76 6.55
N VAL A 89 -7.24 26.71 5.35
CA VAL A 89 -7.10 25.49 4.56
C VAL A 89 -5.71 24.89 4.78
N TYR A 90 -5.68 23.63 5.18
CA TYR A 90 -4.45 22.86 5.39
C TYR A 90 -4.23 21.88 4.23
N ASN A 91 -3.08 21.97 3.59
CA ASN A 91 -2.68 21.06 2.52
C ASN A 91 -1.75 19.99 3.08
N TYR A 92 -2.26 18.77 3.18
CA TYR A 92 -1.50 17.60 3.59
C TYR A 92 -1.10 16.72 2.41
N LYS A 93 0.00 16.00 2.61
CA LYS A 93 0.45 14.87 1.79
C LYS A 93 0.38 13.60 2.62
N PHE A 94 -0.29 12.58 2.10
CA PHE A 94 -0.59 11.35 2.80
C PHE A 94 0.25 10.20 2.27
N THR A 95 0.71 9.33 3.17
CA THR A 95 1.47 8.14 2.82
C THR A 95 0.92 6.96 3.60
N TYR A 96 0.54 5.91 2.87
CA TYR A 96 0.19 4.60 3.41
C TYR A 96 1.33 3.63 3.11
N SER A 97 1.95 3.10 4.14
CA SER A 97 2.97 2.05 4.03
C SER A 97 2.30 0.70 4.30
N VAL A 98 2.17 -0.14 3.28
CA VAL A 98 1.50 -1.44 3.35
C VAL A 98 2.56 -2.55 3.26
N GLU A 99 2.63 -3.39 4.28
CA GLU A 99 3.54 -4.55 4.36
C GLU A 99 2.73 -5.85 4.27
N ILE A 100 2.90 -6.57 3.17
CA ILE A 100 2.33 -7.90 2.94
C ILE A 100 3.15 -8.92 3.73
N VAL A 101 2.47 -9.95 4.27
CA VAL A 101 3.13 -11.07 4.97
C VAL A 101 4.20 -11.72 4.06
N PRO A 102 5.40 -12.02 4.59
CA PRO A 102 6.51 -12.58 3.81
C PRO A 102 6.37 -14.10 3.58
N ILE A 103 5.15 -14.59 3.34
CA ILE A 103 4.85 -16.01 3.09
C ILE A 103 4.05 -16.10 1.78
N SER A 104 4.38 -17.08 0.95
CA SER A 104 3.71 -17.35 -0.32
C SER A 104 2.97 -18.68 -0.28
N LYS A 105 2.09 -18.90 -1.26
CA LYS A 105 1.50 -20.21 -1.51
C LYS A 105 2.61 -21.26 -1.72
N ASP A 106 2.42 -22.43 -1.12
CA ASP A 106 3.34 -23.58 -1.14
C ASP A 106 4.66 -23.36 -0.39
N SER A 107 4.76 -22.33 0.46
CA SER A 107 5.90 -22.16 1.36
C SER A 107 5.83 -23.14 2.52
N VAL A 108 6.95 -23.81 2.81
CA VAL A 108 7.15 -24.56 4.06
C VAL A 108 7.53 -23.58 5.16
N VAL A 109 6.79 -23.60 6.28
CA VAL A 109 7.02 -22.71 7.43
C VAL A 109 7.11 -23.52 8.72
N CYS A 110 7.95 -23.09 9.64
CA CYS A 110 8.02 -23.62 11.00
C CYS A 110 7.35 -22.65 11.95
N LEU A 111 6.26 -23.08 12.61
CA LEU A 111 5.55 -22.24 13.57
C LEU A 111 6.24 -22.29 14.95
N PRO A 112 6.26 -21.18 15.71
CA PRO A 112 6.73 -21.19 17.09
C PRO A 112 5.90 -22.15 17.96
N LYS A 113 6.56 -22.91 18.84
CA LYS A 113 5.91 -23.93 19.70
C LYS A 113 4.68 -23.41 20.45
N LYS A 114 4.74 -22.18 20.98
CA LYS A 114 3.62 -21.54 21.69
C LYS A 114 2.43 -21.29 20.78
N LEU A 115 2.68 -20.87 19.54
CA LEU A 115 1.63 -20.60 18.56
C LEU A 115 1.01 -21.91 18.06
N THR A 116 1.81 -22.94 17.83
CA THR A 116 1.31 -24.28 17.46
C THR A 116 0.32 -24.82 18.48
N GLN A 117 0.63 -24.72 19.78
CA GLN A 117 -0.27 -25.18 20.86
C GLN A 117 -1.59 -24.41 20.94
N GLN A 118 -1.64 -23.19 20.42
CA GLN A 118 -2.85 -22.35 20.44
C GLN A 118 -3.77 -22.57 19.23
N LEU A 119 -3.25 -23.11 18.12
CA LEU A 119 -3.96 -23.20 16.84
C LEU A 119 -4.61 -24.56 16.57
N GLY A 120 -4.59 -25.48 17.55
CA GLY A 120 -5.17 -26.83 17.45
C GLY A 120 -4.25 -27.84 16.78
#